data_AF-A0A956W8N2-F1
#
_entry.id   AF-A0A956W8N2-F1
#
_cell.length_a   1.000
_cell.length_b   1.000
_cell.length_c   1.000
_cell.angle_alpha   90.00
_cell.angle_beta   90.00
_cell.angle_gamma   90.00
#
_symmetry.space_group_name_H-M   'P 1'
#
loop_
_entity.id
_entity.type
_entity.pdbx_description
1 polymer ?
#
loop_
_entity_poly.entity_id
_entity_poly.type
_entity_poly.pdbx_seq_one_letter_code
_entity_poly.pdbx_strand_id
1 'polypeptide(L)' 'MNYSDGAPDFIGRGWTFPPRVDERGRIALASGTDEIEAAMRFVLLTAPGERVMRPEFGCRAWDYLYEPMNP' A
#
# COMPACT_ATOMS: atom_id res chain seq x y z
N MET A 1 2.59 -24.66 1.53
CA MET A 1 1.73 -24.09 2.58
C MET A 1 0.76 -23.15 1.89
N ASN A 2 -0.45 -23.61 1.63
CA ASN A 2 -1.46 -22.82 0.91
C ASN A 2 -2.23 -21.99 1.94
N TYR A 3 -2.07 -20.68 1.89
CA TYR A 3 -2.68 -19.69 2.78
C TYR A 3 -4.14 -19.40 2.37
N SER A 4 -4.95 -20.41 2.01
CA SER A 4 -6.19 -20.17 1.24
C SER A 4 -7.52 -20.50 1.93
N ASP A 5 -7.56 -20.91 3.20
CA ASP A 5 -8.84 -21.23 3.87
C ASP A 5 -9.30 -20.23 4.95
N GLY A 6 -8.58 -19.11 5.16
CA GLY A 6 -9.01 -18.04 6.09
C GLY A 6 -8.41 -16.66 5.84
N ALA A 7 -7.62 -16.52 4.77
CA ALA A 7 -6.88 -15.32 4.43
C ALA A 7 -7.68 -14.10 3.94
N PRO A 8 -8.72 -14.25 3.10
CA PRO A 8 -9.36 -13.07 2.51
C PRO A 8 -10.09 -12.21 3.55
N ASP A 9 -10.68 -12.85 4.58
CA ASP A 9 -11.38 -12.12 5.65
C ASP A 9 -10.43 -11.46 6.66
N PHE A 10 -9.22 -12.01 6.86
CA PHE A 10 -8.25 -11.41 7.78
C PHE A 10 -7.63 -10.11 7.24
N ILE A 11 -7.30 -10.07 5.95
CA ILE A 11 -6.65 -8.92 5.32
C ILE A 11 -7.59 -7.71 5.26
N GLY A 12 -8.91 -7.96 5.19
CA GLY A 12 -9.92 -6.91 5.06
C GLY A 12 -10.03 -6.36 3.64
N ARG A 13 -10.72 -5.22 3.51
CA ARG A 13 -10.98 -4.55 2.23
C ARG A 13 -10.77 -3.04 2.37
N GLY A 14 -9.95 -2.47 1.51
CA GLY A 14 -9.66 -1.04 1.45
C GLY A 14 -10.03 -0.44 0.09
N TRP A 15 -9.81 0.86 -0.08
CA TRP A 15 -9.97 1.51 -1.39
C TRP A 15 -8.85 1.04 -2.34
N THR A 16 -9.15 0.89 -3.62
CA THR A 16 -8.10 0.61 -4.60
C THR A 16 -7.09 1.75 -4.65
N PHE A 17 -5.81 1.42 -4.86
CA PHE A 17 -4.77 2.41 -5.13
C PHE A 17 -4.19 2.23 -6.54
N PRO A 18 -4.23 3.26 -7.41
CA PRO A 18 -4.86 4.57 -7.19
C PRO A 18 -6.40 4.46 -7.04
N PRO A 19 -7.07 5.46 -6.41
CA PRO A 19 -8.52 5.46 -6.25
C PRO A 19 -9.24 5.32 -7.59
N ARG A 20 -10.14 4.35 -7.69
CA ARG A 20 -10.96 4.10 -8.89
C ARG A 20 -12.42 3.98 -8.54
N VAL A 21 -13.25 4.07 -9.57
CA VAL A 21 -14.70 3.83 -9.50
C VAL A 21 -14.99 2.46 -10.12
N ASP A 22 -15.87 1.68 -9.50
CA ASP A 22 -16.34 0.40 -10.02
C ASP A 22 -17.37 0.59 -11.14
N GLU A 23 -17.74 -0.49 -11.81
CA GLU A 23 -18.73 -0.46 -12.90
C GLU A 23 -20.12 0.03 -12.47
N ARG A 24 -20.39 0.07 -11.15
CA ARG A 24 -21.65 0.52 -10.56
C ARG A 24 -21.58 1.97 -10.07
N GLY A 25 -20.49 2.69 -10.35
CA GLY A 25 -20.32 4.09 -9.95
C GLY A 25 -19.92 4.27 -8.48
N ARG A 26 -19.49 3.22 -7.78
CA ARG A 26 -19.05 3.27 -6.38
C ARG A 26 -17.53 3.32 -6.29
N ILE A 27 -16.99 3.68 -5.13
CA ILE A 27 -15.54 3.57 -4.90
C ILE A 27 -15.14 2.09 -5.00
N ALA A 28 -14.16 1.81 -5.87
CA ALA A 28 -13.63 0.47 -6.03
C ALA A 28 -12.86 0.07 -4.77
N LEU A 29 -13.08 -1.17 -4.31
CA LEU A 29 -12.40 -1.73 -3.15
C LEU A 29 -11.43 -2.83 -3.59
N ALA A 30 -10.23 -2.85 -3.01
CA ALA A 30 -9.29 -3.95 -3.10
C ALA A 30 -9.49 -4.94 -1.94
N SER A 31 -9.04 -6.18 -2.11
CA SER A 31 -9.13 -7.24 -1.09
C SER A 31 -8.05 -8.29 -1.32
N GLY A 32 -7.69 -9.03 -0.28
CA GLY A 32 -6.68 -10.09 -0.41
C GLY A 32 -5.33 -9.53 -0.86
N THR A 33 -4.71 -10.17 -1.87
CA THR A 33 -3.38 -9.77 -2.35
C THR A 33 -3.35 -8.35 -2.92
N ASP A 34 -4.42 -7.91 -3.60
CA ASP A 34 -4.49 -6.55 -4.16
C ASP A 34 -4.45 -5.47 -3.08
N GLU A 35 -5.08 -5.74 -1.93
CA GLU A 35 -5.05 -4.84 -0.76
C GLU A 35 -3.64 -4.77 -0.16
N ILE A 36 -2.97 -5.92 -0.05
CA ILE A 36 -1.58 -5.98 0.44
C ILE A 36 -0.66 -5.19 -0.49
N GLU A 37 -0.78 -5.37 -1.80
CA GLU A 37 0.03 -4.64 -2.78
C GLU A 37 -0.25 -3.13 -2.74
N ALA A 38 -1.52 -2.74 -2.63
CA ALA A 38 -1.91 -1.35 -2.46
C ALA A 38 -1.31 -0.73 -1.19
N ALA A 39 -1.35 -1.45 -0.06
CA ALA A 39 -0.76 -1.02 1.20
C ALA A 39 0.77 -0.89 1.11
N MET A 40 1.45 -1.83 0.47
CA MET A 40 2.90 -1.74 0.23
C MET A 40 3.26 -0.52 -0.61
N ARG A 41 2.55 -0.28 -1.72
CA ARG A 41 2.74 0.93 -2.55
C ARG A 41 2.51 2.20 -1.74
N PHE A 42 1.48 2.21 -0.90
CA PHE A 42 1.15 3.35 -0.06
C PHE A 42 2.30 3.69 0.92
N VAL A 43 2.94 2.69 1.53
CA VAL A 43 4.11 2.90 2.40
C VAL A 43 5.33 3.36 1.59
N LEU A 44 5.63 2.70 0.47
CA LEU A 44 6.86 2.93 -0.30
C LEU A 44 6.87 4.27 -1.04
N LEU A 45 5.69 4.74 -1.48
CA LEU A 45 5.57 5.98 -2.24
C LEU A 45 5.35 7.22 -1.36
N THR A 46 5.22 7.05 -0.05
CA THR A 46 5.06 8.15 0.90
C THR A 46 6.38 8.42 1.60
N ALA A 47 6.88 9.66 1.56
CA ALA A 47 8.05 10.07 2.34
C ALA A 47 7.67 10.40 3.80
N PRO A 48 8.52 10.10 4.79
CA PRO A 48 8.28 10.53 6.17
C PRO A 48 8.07 12.04 6.27
N GLY A 49 7.08 12.45 7.05
CA GLY A 49 6.65 13.85 7.19
C GLY A 49 5.52 14.28 6.24
N GLU A 50 5.23 13.55 5.16
CA GLU A 50 4.12 13.90 4.25
C GLU A 50 2.74 13.77 4.92
N ARG A 51 2.61 12.85 5.89
CA ARG A 51 1.38 12.69 6.67
C ARG A 51 1.47 13.48 7.97
N VAL A 52 0.81 14.64 8.03
CA VAL A 52 0.84 15.59 9.16
C VAL A 52 0.64 14.93 10.54
N MET A 53 -0.34 14.04 10.67
CA MET A 53 -0.67 13.38 11.95
C MET A 53 0.11 12.07 12.18
N ARG A 54 1.00 11.70 11.25
CA ARG A 54 1.80 10.46 11.24
C ARG A 54 3.18 10.73 10.62
N PRO A 55 4.01 11.59 11.24
CA PRO A 55 5.25 12.05 10.63
C PRO A 55 6.27 10.92 10.39
N GLU A 56 6.22 9.84 11.16
CA GLU A 56 7.12 8.68 11.01
C GLU A 56 6.66 7.68 9.93
N PHE A 57 5.45 7.85 9.38
CA PHE A 57 4.91 6.94 8.38
C PHE A 57 5.54 7.20 7.00
N GLY A 58 5.97 6.13 6.32
CA GLY A 58 6.47 6.16 4.96
C GLY A 58 7.76 5.37 4.78
N CYS A 59 8.44 5.58 3.66
CA CYS A 59 9.73 4.98 3.35
C CYS A 59 10.77 6.05 3.02
N ARG A 60 11.98 5.89 3.57
CA ARG A 60 13.12 6.79 3.34
C ARG A 60 13.93 6.42 2.09
N ALA A 61 13.33 5.72 1.12
CA ALA A 61 14.01 5.29 -0.10
C ALA A 61 14.65 6.48 -0.85
N TRP A 62 14.02 7.65 -0.78
CA TRP A 62 14.51 8.88 -1.41
C TRP A 62 15.84 9.39 -0.84
N ASP A 63 16.18 9.07 0.41
CA ASP A 63 17.45 9.47 1.02
C ASP A 63 18.64 8.80 0.32
N TYR A 64 18.40 7.61 -0.25
CA TYR A 64 19.41 6.79 -0.91
C TYR A 64 19.52 7.06 -2.42
N LEU A 65 18.77 8.01 -2.98
CA LEU A 65 18.67 8.21 -4.43
C LEU A 65 20.04 8.46 -5.11
N TYR A 66 20.99 9.03 -4.38
CA TYR A 66 22.33 9.35 -4.86
C TYR A 66 23.44 8.56 -4.15
N GLU A 67 23.08 7.60 -3.29
CA GLU A 67 24.07 6.74 -2.66
C GLU A 67 24.60 5.70 -3.66
N PRO A 68 25.89 5.36 -3.61
CA PRO A 68 26.44 4.31 -4.46
C PRO A 68 25.81 2.96 -4.10
N MET A 69 25.34 2.23 -5.12
CA MET A 69 24.79 0.89 -4.95
C MET A 69 25.93 -0.12 -4.73
N ASN A 70 26.33 -0.28 -3.47
CA ASN A 70 27.35 -1.25 -3.06
C ASN A 70 26.71 -2.58 -2.67
N PRO A 71 27.22 -3.73 -3.14
CA PRO A 71 26.76 -5.06 -2.74
C PRO A 71 27.19 -5.45 -1.32
#